data_AF-A0A6B3F7I0-F1
#
_entry.id   AF-A0A6B3F7I0-F1
#
_cell.length_a   1.000
_cell.length_b   1.000
_cell.length_c   1.000
_cell.angle_alpha   90.00
_cell.angle_beta   90.00
_cell.angle_gamma   90.00
#
_symmetry.space_group_name_H-M   'P 1'
#
loop_
_entity.id
_entity.type
_entity.pdbx_description
1 polymer ?
#
loop_
_entity_poly.entity_id
_entity_poly.type
_entity_poly.pdbx_seq_one_letter_code
_entity_poly.pdbx_strand_id
1 'polypeptide(L)'
;MFQQKPEGQGDVYKPVVDLATMTTKALDTLDGKGKSKNKNGFFLMVEEEGTDEFAHANNAEKTLESMRQLERAVAVARSYVATHPDTLLVVTADHETGGLSVEENDP
;
A
#
# COMPACT_ATOMS: atom_id res chain seq x y z
N MET A 1 -10.06 -11.28 1.74
CA MET A 1 -9.49 -12.58 2.08
C MET A 1 -8.08 -12.61 1.55
N PHE A 2 -7.16 -12.89 2.46
CA PHE A 2 -5.73 -12.96 2.22
C PHE A 2 -5.32 -14.41 2.51
N GLN A 3 -4.61 -15.06 1.60
CA GLN A 3 -4.11 -16.42 1.78
C GLN A 3 -2.72 -16.54 1.17
N GLN A 4 -1.71 -16.53 2.03
CA GLN A 4 -0.31 -16.72 1.68
C GLN A 4 -0.04 -18.16 1.22
N LYS A 5 0.38 -18.33 -0.04
CA LYS A 5 0.88 -19.59 -0.61
C LYS A 5 1.84 -19.31 -1.76
N PRO A 6 2.69 -20.30 -2.14
CA PRO A 6 3.48 -20.21 -3.36
C PRO A 6 2.60 -19.98 -4.60
N GLU A 7 3.20 -19.38 -5.62
CA GLU A 7 2.54 -19.01 -6.86
C GLU A 7 1.79 -20.20 -7.50
N GLY A 8 0.51 -19.99 -7.82
CA GLY A 8 -0.33 -20.99 -8.48
C GLY A 8 -0.84 -22.11 -7.56
N GLN A 9 -0.57 -22.06 -6.25
CA GLN A 9 -0.96 -23.11 -5.29
C GLN A 9 -2.23 -22.77 -4.49
N GLY A 10 -3.10 -21.93 -5.07
CA GLY A 10 -4.33 -21.46 -4.43
C GLY A 10 -4.08 -20.32 -3.46
N ASP A 11 -3.07 -19.50 -3.76
CA ASP A 11 -2.85 -18.17 -3.20
C ASP A 11 -4.04 -17.26 -3.51
N VAL A 12 -4.37 -16.37 -2.56
CA VAL A 12 -5.50 -15.44 -2.72
C VAL A 12 -5.09 -14.08 -2.20
N TYR A 13 -5.18 -13.09 -3.08
CA TYR A 13 -5.09 -11.69 -2.71
C TYR A 13 -6.38 -10.98 -3.13
N LYS A 14 -7.29 -10.79 -2.18
CA LYS A 14 -8.59 -10.16 -2.43
C LYS A 14 -9.03 -9.34 -1.22
N PRO A 15 -8.41 -8.18 -0.96
CA PRO A 15 -8.81 -7.34 0.16
C PRO A 15 -10.29 -6.97 0.04
N VAL A 16 -11.00 -6.94 1.18
CA VAL A 16 -12.45 -6.64 1.20
C VAL A 16 -12.70 -5.17 0.87
N VAL A 17 -11.78 -4.31 1.32
CA VAL A 17 -11.71 -2.88 0.99
C VAL A 17 -10.27 -2.62 0.56
N ASP A 18 -10.06 -1.96 -0.56
CA ASP A 18 -8.71 -1.63 -1.01
C ASP A 18 -8.03 -0.57 -0.14
N LEU A 19 -6.69 -0.58 -0.14
CA LEU A 19 -5.87 0.29 0.70
C LEU A 19 -6.07 1.77 0.35
N ALA A 20 -6.33 2.10 -0.92
CA ALA A 20 -6.60 3.47 -1.36
C ALA A 20 -7.90 4.03 -0.77
N THR A 21 -8.94 3.21 -0.68
CA THR A 21 -10.22 3.55 -0.06
C THR A 21 -10.04 3.77 1.45
N MET A 22 -9.30 2.89 2.13
CA MET A 22 -8.97 3.07 3.56
C MET A 22 -8.15 4.34 3.79
N THR A 23 -7.16 4.60 2.95
CA THR A 23 -6.32 5.81 3.00
C THR A 23 -7.15 7.07 2.81
N THR A 24 -8.03 7.10 1.80
CA THR A 24 -8.95 8.23 1.55
C THR A 24 -9.82 8.48 2.78
N LYS A 25 -10.38 7.42 3.36
CA LYS A 25 -11.25 7.55 4.52
C LYS A 25 -10.50 8.04 5.76
N ALA A 26 -9.27 7.58 5.97
CA ALA A 26 -8.41 8.03 7.05
C ALA A 26 -8.10 9.52 6.93
N LEU A 27 -7.65 9.96 5.75
CA LEU A 27 -7.36 11.37 5.45
C LEU A 27 -8.58 12.27 5.67
N ASP A 28 -9.74 11.89 5.10
CA ASP A 28 -11.01 12.62 5.27
C ASP A 28 -11.36 12.78 6.76
N THR A 29 -11.15 11.72 7.54
CA THR A 29 -11.50 11.70 8.97
C THR A 29 -10.53 12.55 9.79
N LEU A 30 -9.22 12.43 9.54
CA LEU A 30 -8.15 13.11 10.27
C LEU A 30 -8.09 14.61 9.95
N ASP A 31 -8.40 15.01 8.72
CA ASP A 31 -8.52 16.42 8.31
C ASP A 31 -9.78 17.08 8.91
N GLY A 32 -10.77 16.29 9.32
CA GLY A 32 -12.01 16.76 9.93
C GLY A 32 -13.12 17.07 8.91
N LYS A 33 -13.11 16.39 7.75
CA LYS A 33 -14.15 16.55 6.73
C LYS A 33 -15.53 16.18 7.29
N GLY A 34 -16.50 17.09 7.10
CA GLY A 34 -17.84 16.96 7.68
C GLY A 34 -17.94 17.37 9.15
N LYS A 35 -16.86 17.88 9.74
CA LYS A 35 -16.79 18.52 11.06
C LYS A 35 -16.00 19.83 10.94
N SER A 36 -15.53 20.39 12.07
CA SER A 36 -14.52 21.46 12.04
C SER A 36 -13.15 20.89 11.67
N LYS A 37 -12.44 21.57 10.77
CA LYS A 37 -11.08 21.21 10.35
C LYS A 37 -10.16 20.99 11.56
N ASN A 38 -9.37 19.93 11.52
CA ASN A 38 -8.37 19.67 12.55
C ASN A 38 -7.20 20.65 12.41
N LYS A 39 -7.11 21.61 13.33
CA LYS A 39 -6.07 22.65 13.30
C LYS A 39 -4.71 22.18 13.84
N ASN A 40 -4.64 21.02 14.48
CA ASN A 40 -3.42 20.50 15.08
C ASN A 40 -2.61 19.62 14.12
N GLY A 41 -3.11 19.40 12.89
CA GLY A 41 -2.54 18.42 11.96
C GLY A 41 -2.72 16.98 12.45
N PHE A 42 -2.05 16.04 11.80
CA PHE A 42 -2.09 14.62 12.15
C PHE A 42 -0.82 13.90 11.69
N PHE A 43 -0.63 12.70 12.23
CA PHE A 43 0.29 11.69 11.73
C PHE A 43 -0.53 10.50 11.24
N LEU A 44 -0.19 9.95 10.07
CA LEU A 44 -0.83 8.78 9.49
C LEU A 44 0.24 7.86 8.92
N MET A 45 0.19 6.58 9.30
CA MET A 45 0.94 5.50 8.69
C MET A 45 -0.02 4.63 7.88
N VAL A 46 0.38 4.27 6.66
CA VAL A 46 -0.35 3.37 5.76
C VAL A 46 0.63 2.29 5.31
N GLU A 47 0.21 1.04 5.40
CA GLU A 47 1.04 -0.14 5.16
C GLU A 47 0.32 -1.11 4.23
N GLU A 48 1.09 -1.80 3.38
CA GLU A 48 0.62 -2.91 2.54
C GLU A 48 1.41 -4.17 2.87
N GLU A 49 0.88 -4.95 3.83
CA GLU A 49 1.50 -6.18 4.35
C GLU A 49 1.72 -7.25 3.28
N GLY A 50 0.91 -7.25 2.21
CA GLY A 50 0.99 -8.28 1.18
C GLY A 50 2.32 -8.30 0.42
N THR A 51 3.04 -7.17 0.39
CA THR A 51 4.34 -7.08 -0.29
C THR A 51 5.39 -7.99 0.34
N ASP A 52 5.46 -8.01 1.68
CA ASP A 52 6.35 -8.90 2.43
C ASP A 52 5.86 -10.34 2.40
N GLU A 53 4.58 -10.55 2.66
CA GLU A 53 4.06 -11.89 2.91
C GLU A 53 4.02 -12.76 1.65
N PHE A 54 3.72 -12.20 0.47
CA PHE A 54 3.84 -12.96 -0.78
C PHE A 54 5.27 -13.14 -1.25
N ALA A 55 6.16 -12.19 -0.93
CA ALA A 55 7.57 -12.32 -1.24
C ALA A 55 8.22 -13.44 -0.41
N HIS A 56 7.83 -13.61 0.86
CA HIS A 56 8.21 -14.77 1.68
C HIS A 56 7.80 -16.12 1.08
N ALA A 57 6.72 -16.14 0.28
CA ALA A 57 6.25 -17.34 -0.42
C ALA A 57 6.88 -17.49 -1.82
N ASN A 58 7.83 -16.63 -2.20
CA ASN A 58 8.39 -16.52 -3.55
C ASN A 58 7.29 -16.42 -4.64
N ASN A 59 6.20 -15.72 -4.32
CA ASN A 59 5.08 -15.51 -5.24
C ASN A 59 5.22 -14.13 -5.88
N ALA A 60 5.86 -14.08 -7.05
CA ALA A 60 6.17 -12.83 -7.72
C ALA A 60 4.89 -12.13 -8.19
N GLU A 61 3.91 -12.89 -8.69
CA GLU A 61 2.63 -12.34 -9.16
C GLU A 61 1.92 -11.55 -8.05
N LYS A 62 1.74 -12.15 -6.86
CA LYS A 62 1.03 -11.50 -5.75
C LYS A 62 1.85 -10.44 -5.02
N THR A 63 3.18 -10.56 -5.03
CA THR A 63 4.06 -9.47 -4.60
C THR A 63 3.83 -8.23 -5.47
N LEU A 64 3.79 -8.37 -6.80
CA LEU A 64 3.50 -7.26 -7.70
C LEU A 64 2.06 -6.76 -7.57
N GLU A 65 1.08 -7.66 -7.36
CA GLU A 65 -0.31 -7.26 -7.17
C GLU A 65 -0.51 -6.42 -5.90
N SER A 66 0.16 -6.77 -4.79
CA SER A 66 0.15 -5.99 -3.56
C SER A 66 0.93 -4.68 -3.70
N MET A 67 2.08 -4.65 -4.39
CA MET A 67 2.76 -3.39 -4.73
C MET A 67 1.85 -2.42 -5.51
N ARG A 68 1.01 -2.94 -6.42
CA ARG A 68 -0.01 -2.13 -7.13
C ARG A 68 -1.12 -1.62 -6.22
N GLN A 69 -1.39 -2.26 -5.08
CA GLN A 69 -2.33 -1.73 -4.09
C GLN A 69 -1.70 -0.61 -3.27
N LEU A 70 -0.43 -0.77 -2.87
CA LEU A 70 0.35 0.31 -2.26
C LEU A 70 0.46 1.53 -3.17
N GLU A 71 0.74 1.34 -4.46
CA GLU A 71 0.83 2.40 -5.46
C GLU A 71 -0.46 3.24 -5.53
N ARG A 72 -1.64 2.61 -5.50
CA ARG A 72 -2.93 3.33 -5.46
C ARG A 72 -3.10 4.14 -4.18
N ALA A 73 -2.67 3.62 -3.03
CA ALA A 73 -2.72 4.38 -1.77
C ALA A 73 -1.76 5.57 -1.80
N VAL A 74 -0.55 5.40 -2.34
CA VAL A 74 0.41 6.50 -2.57
C VAL A 74 -0.16 7.56 -3.51
N ALA A 75 -0.89 7.17 -4.57
CA ALA A 75 -1.55 8.11 -5.47
C ALA A 75 -2.60 8.99 -4.76
N VAL A 76 -3.38 8.40 -3.85
CA VAL A 76 -4.31 9.13 -2.97
C VAL A 76 -3.55 10.13 -2.09
N ALA A 77 -2.48 9.67 -1.40
CA ALA A 77 -1.68 10.53 -0.53
C ALA A 77 -1.01 11.68 -1.30
N ARG A 78 -0.47 11.42 -2.50
CA ARG A 78 0.09 12.46 -3.38
C ARG A 78 -0.95 13.52 -3.77
N SER A 79 -2.17 13.10 -4.07
CA SER A 79 -3.27 14.02 -4.42
C SER A 79 -3.69 14.87 -3.21
N TYR A 80 -3.67 14.30 -2.01
CA TYR A 80 -3.90 15.04 -0.77
C TYR A 80 -2.83 16.11 -0.54
N VAL A 81 -1.54 15.77 -0.63
CA VAL A 81 -0.42 16.73 -0.47
C VAL A 81 -0.51 17.87 -1.49
N ALA A 82 -0.88 17.58 -2.74
CA ALA A 82 -1.03 18.60 -3.79
C ALA A 82 -2.07 19.68 -3.45
N THR A 83 -3.01 19.40 -2.55
CA THR A 83 -4.06 20.33 -2.11
C THR A 83 -3.90 20.79 -0.65
N HIS A 84 -2.93 20.22 0.07
CA HIS A 84 -2.63 20.50 1.48
C HIS A 84 -1.12 20.80 1.63
N PRO A 85 -0.66 22.02 1.27
CA PRO A 85 0.77 22.32 1.11
C PRO A 85 1.60 22.22 2.39
N ASP A 86 0.97 22.20 3.57
CA ASP A 86 1.61 21.95 4.87
C ASP A 86 1.58 20.46 5.25
N THR A 87 1.96 19.59 4.30
CA THR A 87 1.97 18.14 4.49
C THR A 87 3.26 17.55 3.94
N LEU A 88 3.92 16.71 4.74
CA LEU A 88 5.04 15.88 4.31
C LEU A 88 4.55 14.45 4.01
N LEU A 89 4.88 13.94 2.83
CA LEU A 89 4.69 12.52 2.48
C LEU A 89 6.05 11.82 2.41
N VAL A 90 6.19 10.75 3.17
CA VAL A 90 7.34 9.84 3.13
C VAL A 90 6.84 8.48 2.65
N VAL A 91 7.54 7.91 1.67
CA VAL A 91 7.29 6.54 1.17
C VAL A 91 8.60 5.78 1.28
N THR A 92 8.58 4.65 1.97
CA THR A 92 9.75 3.80 2.20
C THR A 92 9.32 2.35 2.37
N ALA A 93 10.28 1.44 2.28
CA ALA A 93 10.18 0.09 2.84
C ALA A 93 10.90 0.04 4.19
N ASP A 94 10.58 -0.96 5.00
CA ASP A 94 11.29 -1.34 6.21
C ASP A 94 12.48 -2.26 5.89
N HIS A 95 12.31 -3.21 4.97
CA HIS A 95 13.37 -4.04 4.39
C HIS A 95 12.96 -4.63 3.02
N GLU A 96 13.84 -5.44 2.42
CA GLU A 96 13.52 -6.30 1.28
C GLU A 96 13.15 -7.71 1.79
N THR A 97 12.36 -8.45 1.00
CA THR A 97 11.95 -9.82 1.33
C THR A 97 12.00 -10.71 0.10
N GLY A 98 12.57 -11.90 0.24
CA GLY A 98 12.57 -12.94 -0.81
C GLY A 98 13.73 -12.87 -1.81
N GLY A 99 14.50 -11.78 -1.84
CA GLY A 99 15.61 -11.61 -2.77
C GLY A 99 15.14 -11.52 -4.22
N LEU A 100 14.03 -10.81 -4.48
CA LEU A 100 13.43 -10.74 -5.82
C LEU A 100 14.42 -10.17 -6.84
N SER A 101 14.78 -10.97 -7.84
CA SER A 101 15.58 -10.56 -8.98
C SER A 101 14.75 -10.55 -10.26
N VAL A 102 15.05 -9.63 -11.17
CA VAL A 102 14.62 -9.67 -12.57
C VAL A 102 15.82 -10.09 -13.38
N GLU A 103 15.72 -11.25 -14.03
CA GLU A 103 16.79 -11.82 -14.83
C GLU A 103 16.44 -11.72 -16.33
N GLU A 104 17.46 -11.65 -17.17
CA GLU A 104 17.26 -11.78 -18.62
C GLU A 104 16.80 -13.20 -18.93
N ASN A 105 15.69 -13.33 -19.67
CA ASN A 105 15.35 -14.60 -20.28
C ASN A 105 16.23 -14.79 -21.52
N ASP A 106 17.42 -15.37 -21.33
CA ASP A 106 18.28 -15.81 -22.44
C ASP A 106 17.81 -17.21 -22.91
N PRO A 107 17.22 -17.33 -24.12
CA PRO A 107 16.68 -18.60 -24.62
C PRO A 107 17.73 -19.60 -25.12
#